data_AF-A0A067R4T5-F1
#
_entry.id   AF-A0A067R4T5-F1
#
_cell.length_a   1.000
_cell.length_b   1.000
_cell.length_c   1.000
_cell.angle_alpha   90.00
_cell.angle_beta   90.00
_cell.angle_gamma   90.00
#
_symmetry.space_group_name_H-M   'P 1'
#
loop_
_entity.id
_entity.type
_entity.pdbx_description
1 polymer ?
#
loop_
_entity_poly.entity_id
_entity_poly.type
_entity_poly.pdbx_seq_one_letter_code
_entity_poly.pdbx_strand_id
1 'polypeptide(L)'
;MNIVEELRSVDNLYVVMKMVPSLHLSCIDFDHDINILQRQLEHGDIKKSLALWCERNKFQGIVYPTEDVYKVAKCDELEIKRLSKAMAETQIGHKKYHTVEICDESYENETCSVVTDNKDERSRFNVAVLEAYHETDSRKPEEKVLKFRVTCIRNGKHCFGSQDAAYHVGGRIQDMFHWIVDLNLYDLEIVMNIREE
;
A
#
# COMPACT_ATOMS: atom_id res chain seq x y z
N MET A 1 0.97 17.76 -38.29
CA MET A 1 0.13 16.62 -37.85
C MET A 1 0.91 15.98 -36.71
N ASN A 2 0.62 16.34 -35.46
CA ASN A 2 1.37 15.84 -34.32
C ASN A 2 0.80 14.47 -33.95
N ILE A 3 1.57 13.42 -34.23
CA ILE A 3 1.27 12.08 -33.74
C ILE A 3 1.70 12.09 -32.28
N VAL A 4 0.73 12.21 -31.38
CA VAL A 4 0.94 11.90 -29.97
C VAL A 4 0.90 10.38 -29.89
N GLU A 5 2.06 9.75 -29.85
CA GLU A 5 2.16 8.32 -29.57
C GLU A 5 1.80 8.12 -28.10
N GLU A 6 0.55 7.68 -27.84
CA GLU A 6 0.17 7.21 -26.52
C GLU A 6 1.06 6.01 -26.12
N LEU A 7 1.79 6.17 -25.01
CA LEU A 7 2.66 5.14 -24.46
C LEU A 7 1.81 3.94 -24.00
N ARG A 8 1.80 2.86 -24.79
CA ARG A 8 0.96 1.67 -24.58
C ARG A 8 1.29 0.81 -23.35
N SER A 9 2.26 1.18 -22.53
CA SER A 9 2.79 0.33 -21.44
C SER A 9 2.71 0.96 -20.05
N VAL A 10 2.25 2.20 -19.94
CA VAL A 10 2.14 2.91 -18.65
C VAL A 10 0.77 3.56 -18.59
N ASP A 11 -0.26 2.73 -18.43
CA ASP A 11 -1.63 3.22 -18.31
C ASP A 11 -1.87 3.94 -16.97
N ASN A 12 -1.02 3.66 -15.97
CA ASN A 12 -1.09 4.25 -14.64
C ASN A 12 0.30 4.75 -14.20
N LEU A 13 0.42 6.04 -13.90
CA LEU A 13 1.63 6.59 -13.28
C LEU A 13 1.52 6.29 -11.78
N TYR A 14 2.24 5.30 -11.25
CA TYR A 14 2.10 4.97 -9.83
C TYR A 14 2.98 5.80 -8.89
N VAL A 15 4.00 6.48 -9.40
CA VAL A 15 5.13 6.99 -8.59
C VAL A 15 5.10 8.51 -8.45
N VAL A 16 5.11 8.98 -7.20
CA VAL A 16 5.46 10.35 -6.83
C VAL A 16 6.88 10.36 -6.27
N MET A 17 7.80 11.08 -6.93
CA MET A 17 9.21 11.13 -6.56
C MET A 17 9.59 12.50 -6.01
N LYS A 18 10.24 12.51 -4.84
CA LYS A 18 10.98 13.66 -4.31
C LYS A 18 12.44 13.26 -4.16
N MET A 19 13.33 14.00 -4.82
CA MET A 19 14.77 13.80 -4.68
C MET A 19 15.28 14.62 -3.49
N VAL A 20 15.91 13.94 -2.53
CA VAL A 20 16.60 14.58 -1.40
C VAL A 20 18.09 14.29 -1.54
N PRO A 21 18.88 15.23 -2.09
CA PRO A 21 20.26 14.97 -2.50
C PRO A 21 21.26 14.82 -1.35
N SER A 22 20.91 15.19 -0.11
CA SER A 22 21.85 15.17 1.02
C SER A 22 21.18 14.73 2.32
N LEU A 23 20.60 13.52 2.30
CA LEU A 23 19.99 12.90 3.46
C LEU A 23 21.07 12.30 4.36
N HIS A 24 21.40 12.98 5.46
CA HIS A 24 22.38 12.49 6.43
C HIS A 24 21.69 11.59 7.46
N LEU A 25 21.96 10.28 7.39
CA LEU A 25 21.51 9.29 8.36
C LEU A 25 22.68 8.91 9.28
N SER A 26 22.42 8.78 10.58
CA SER A 26 23.43 8.40 11.57
C SER A 26 23.83 6.93 11.46
N CYS A 27 22.92 6.10 10.93
CA CYS A 27 23.01 4.65 10.79
C CYS A 27 23.25 3.90 12.11
N ILE A 28 23.03 4.56 13.25
CA ILE A 28 23.24 4.03 14.60
C ILE A 28 21.95 4.15 15.43
N ASP A 29 21.26 5.28 15.34
CA ASP A 29 20.04 5.57 16.10
C ASP A 29 18.80 5.42 15.21
N PHE A 30 18.03 4.37 15.46
CA PHE A 30 16.82 4.03 14.70
C PHE A 30 15.79 5.16 14.73
N ASP A 31 15.45 5.68 15.92
CA ASP A 31 14.42 6.70 16.07
C ASP A 31 14.86 8.00 15.42
N HIS A 32 16.13 8.37 15.58
CA HIS A 32 16.68 9.56 14.95
C HIS A 32 16.57 9.51 13.41
N ASP A 33 17.02 8.40 12.82
CA ASP A 33 17.05 8.24 11.36
C ASP A 33 15.64 8.15 10.76
N ILE A 34 14.71 7.46 11.43
CA ILE A 34 13.29 7.41 11.02
C ILE A 34 12.66 8.80 11.08
N ASN A 35 12.94 9.57 12.13
CA ASN A 35 12.44 10.95 12.25
C ASN A 35 12.96 11.84 11.10
N ILE A 36 14.21 11.65 10.67
CA ILE A 36 14.77 12.36 9.51
C ILE A 36 13.98 12.03 8.24
N LEU A 37 13.67 10.75 7.99
CA LEU A 37 12.86 10.32 6.84
C LEU A 37 11.47 10.97 6.85
N GLN A 38 10.79 10.94 8.01
CA GLN A 38 9.45 11.49 8.15
C GLN A 38 9.40 13.01 7.92
N ARG A 39 10.42 13.76 8.34
CA ARG A 39 10.51 15.21 8.09
C ARG A 39 10.62 15.57 6.61
N GLN A 40 11.14 14.68 5.77
CA GLN A 40 11.22 14.96 4.32
C GLN A 40 9.84 15.05 3.65
N LEU A 41 8.81 14.52 4.31
CA LEU A 41 7.43 14.50 3.84
C LEU A 41 6.69 15.83 4.10
N GLU A 42 7.32 16.81 4.77
CA GLU A 42 6.66 18.05 5.16
C GLU A 42 6.28 18.95 3.96
N HIS A 43 5.17 19.67 4.16
CA HIS A 43 4.14 19.93 3.16
C HIS A 43 4.48 20.95 2.06
N GLY A 44 4.35 20.49 0.82
CA GLY A 44 4.26 21.32 -0.38
C GLY A 44 4.36 20.47 -1.65
N ASP A 45 5.33 19.56 -1.67
CA ASP A 45 5.66 18.77 -2.86
C ASP A 45 4.65 17.65 -3.11
N ILE A 46 4.24 16.93 -2.05
CA ILE A 46 3.33 15.79 -2.18
C ILE A 46 1.97 16.23 -2.76
N LYS A 47 1.39 17.34 -2.27
CA LYS A 47 0.09 17.83 -2.75
C LYS A 47 0.12 18.25 -4.22
N LYS A 48 1.22 18.88 -4.66
CA LYS A 48 1.40 19.29 -6.07
C LYS A 48 1.54 18.08 -6.98
N SER A 49 2.41 17.14 -6.62
CA SER A 49 2.60 15.90 -7.37
C SER A 49 1.32 15.08 -7.42
N LEU A 50 0.55 15.05 -6.33
CA LEU A 50 -0.71 14.34 -6.25
C LEU A 50 -1.80 14.97 -7.13
N ALA A 51 -1.85 16.30 -7.23
CA ALA A 51 -2.78 16.97 -8.14
C ALA A 51 -2.53 16.57 -9.61
N LEU A 52 -1.26 16.56 -10.03
CA LEU A 52 -0.85 16.09 -11.36
C LEU A 52 -1.16 14.61 -11.56
N TRP A 53 -0.94 13.79 -10.53
CA TRP A 53 -1.26 12.37 -10.54
C TRP A 53 -2.75 12.12 -10.72
N CYS A 54 -3.61 12.83 -9.98
CA CYS A 54 -5.06 12.70 -10.09
C CYS A 54 -5.56 13.08 -11.48
N GLU A 55 -5.06 14.20 -12.03
CA GLU A 55 -5.40 14.64 -13.39
C GLU A 55 -4.99 13.59 -14.43
N ARG A 56 -3.76 13.09 -14.35
CA ARG A 56 -3.21 12.16 -15.33
C ARG A 56 -3.91 10.80 -15.30
N ASN A 57 -4.18 10.27 -14.11
CA ASN A 57 -4.82 8.96 -13.93
C ASN A 57 -6.36 9.05 -13.94
N LYS A 58 -6.93 10.26 -14.13
CA LYS A 58 -8.39 10.51 -14.03
C LYS A 58 -8.97 9.95 -12.74
N PHE A 59 -8.23 10.08 -11.63
CA PHE A 59 -8.63 9.55 -10.34
C PHE A 59 -9.86 10.30 -9.85
N GLN A 60 -10.95 9.56 -9.57
CA GLN A 60 -12.25 10.14 -9.19
C GLN A 60 -12.51 10.05 -7.67
N GLY A 61 -11.71 9.30 -6.94
CA GLY A 61 -11.90 9.07 -5.51
C GLY A 61 -11.56 10.26 -4.63
N ILE A 62 -11.73 10.06 -3.33
CA ILE A 62 -11.53 11.07 -2.29
C ILE A 62 -10.05 11.11 -1.92
N VAL A 63 -9.37 12.14 -2.41
CA VAL A 63 -7.94 12.37 -2.19
C VAL A 63 -7.65 13.02 -0.83
N TYR A 64 -8.57 13.85 -0.34
CA TYR A 64 -8.42 14.56 0.94
C TYR A 64 -9.65 14.34 1.80
N PRO A 65 -9.83 13.14 2.36
CA PRO A 65 -10.98 12.84 3.23
C PRO A 65 -10.89 13.61 4.54
N THR A 66 -12.05 13.91 5.12
CA THR A 66 -12.11 14.30 6.54
C THR A 66 -11.85 13.06 7.40
N GLU A 67 -11.50 13.28 8.67
CA GLU A 67 -11.25 12.17 9.61
C GLU A 67 -12.46 11.22 9.73
N ASP A 68 -13.68 11.75 9.74
CA ASP A 68 -14.91 10.94 9.79
C ASP A 68 -15.11 10.13 8.52
N VAL A 69 -14.89 10.73 7.34
CA VAL A 69 -14.96 10.02 6.05
C VAL A 69 -13.93 8.90 6.01
N TYR A 70 -12.71 9.15 6.49
CA TYR A 70 -11.66 8.14 6.60
C TYR A 70 -12.05 6.99 7.53
N LYS A 71 -12.61 7.27 8.71
CA LYS A 71 -13.05 6.23 9.66
C LYS A 71 -14.12 5.33 9.04
N VAL A 72 -15.11 5.92 8.40
CA VAL A 72 -16.17 5.17 7.69
C VAL A 72 -15.56 4.32 6.58
N ALA A 73 -14.74 4.93 5.70
CA ALA A 73 -14.11 4.21 4.60
C ALA A 73 -13.22 3.05 5.09
N LYS A 74 -12.49 3.24 6.20
CA LYS A 74 -11.67 2.18 6.81
C LYS A 74 -12.53 1.03 7.32
N CYS A 75 -13.66 1.31 7.96
CA CYS A 75 -14.61 0.28 8.39
C CYS A 75 -15.19 -0.49 7.19
N ASP A 76 -15.63 0.22 6.15
CA ASP A 76 -16.14 -0.39 4.93
C ASP A 76 -15.09 -1.28 4.26
N GLU A 77 -13.84 -0.82 4.16
CA GLU A 77 -12.73 -1.60 3.61
C GLU A 77 -12.47 -2.90 4.37
N LEU A 78 -12.54 -2.86 5.70
CA LEU A 78 -12.36 -4.06 6.52
C LEU A 78 -13.48 -5.08 6.26
N GLU A 79 -14.72 -4.62 6.19
CA GLU A 79 -15.87 -5.50 5.93
C GLU A 79 -15.85 -6.07 4.51
N ILE A 80 -15.58 -5.24 3.50
CA ILE A 80 -15.45 -5.69 2.12
C ILE A 80 -14.38 -6.76 2.01
N LYS A 81 -13.16 -6.51 2.54
CA LYS A 81 -12.07 -7.50 2.51
C LYS A 81 -12.44 -8.79 3.21
N ARG A 82 -13.14 -8.72 4.34
CA ARG A 82 -13.62 -9.90 5.07
C ARG A 82 -14.60 -10.71 4.22
N LEU A 83 -15.59 -10.06 3.61
CA LEU A 83 -16.58 -10.71 2.74
C LEU A 83 -15.93 -11.29 1.48
N SER A 84 -15.05 -10.55 0.82
CA SER A 84 -14.35 -11.00 -0.38
C SER A 84 -13.42 -12.18 -0.12
N LYS A 85 -12.75 -12.19 1.05
CA LYS A 85 -11.96 -13.35 1.49
C LYS A 85 -12.85 -14.58 1.70
N ALA A 86 -13.97 -14.43 2.40
CA ALA A 86 -14.93 -15.53 2.60
C ALA A 86 -15.50 -16.04 1.25
N MET A 87 -15.83 -15.15 0.32
CA MET A 87 -16.28 -15.51 -1.02
C MET A 87 -15.20 -16.29 -1.77
N ALA A 88 -13.97 -15.81 -1.82
CA ALA A 88 -12.84 -16.51 -2.46
C ALA A 88 -12.58 -17.88 -1.83
N GLU A 89 -12.67 -17.99 -0.50
CA GLU A 89 -12.56 -19.25 0.23
C GLU A 89 -13.67 -20.24 -0.15
N THR A 90 -14.92 -19.80 -0.35
CA THR A 90 -16.00 -20.70 -0.79
C THR A 90 -15.84 -21.16 -2.24
N GLN A 91 -15.33 -20.29 -3.12
CA GLN A 91 -15.06 -20.60 -4.52
C GLN A 91 -13.89 -21.60 -4.66
N ILE A 92 -12.86 -21.44 -3.82
CA ILE A 92 -11.69 -22.32 -3.78
C ILE A 92 -11.99 -23.59 -2.96
N GLY A 93 -12.87 -23.51 -1.96
CA GLY A 93 -13.27 -24.58 -1.04
C GLY A 93 -13.99 -25.76 -1.67
N HIS A 94 -14.49 -25.65 -2.91
CA HIS A 94 -14.86 -26.82 -3.71
C HIS A 94 -13.63 -27.66 -4.18
N LYS A 95 -12.40 -27.20 -3.92
CA LYS A 95 -11.14 -27.93 -4.10
C LYS A 95 -10.34 -27.99 -2.78
N LYS A 96 -10.87 -28.75 -1.82
CA LYS A 96 -10.25 -29.38 -0.62
C LYS A 96 -9.66 -28.50 0.51
N TYR A 97 -10.33 -28.62 1.66
CA TYR A 97 -9.89 -28.78 3.06
C TYR A 97 -8.83 -27.86 3.70
N HIS A 98 -9.32 -27.22 4.77
CA HIS A 98 -8.69 -26.84 6.04
C HIS A 98 -7.39 -26.05 5.96
N THR A 99 -7.51 -24.72 6.04
CA THR A 99 -6.45 -23.87 6.58
C THR A 99 -6.98 -23.07 7.77
N VAL A 100 -6.10 -23.03 8.77
CA VAL A 100 -6.27 -22.53 10.12
C VAL A 100 -6.52 -21.03 10.11
N GLU A 101 -7.45 -20.59 10.98
CA GLU A 101 -7.67 -19.19 11.32
C GLU A 101 -6.36 -18.55 11.79
N ILE A 102 -5.86 -17.56 11.04
CA ILE A 102 -4.89 -16.61 11.59
C ILE A 102 -5.70 -15.45 12.14
N CYS A 103 -6.04 -15.58 13.43
CA CYS A 103 -6.40 -14.45 14.28
C CYS A 103 -5.11 -13.70 14.60
N ASP A 104 -5.13 -12.40 14.32
CA ASP A 104 -4.03 -11.47 14.53
C ASP A 104 -3.93 -11.17 16.04
N GLU A 105 -3.15 -11.95 16.78
CA GLU A 105 -2.80 -11.64 18.18
C GLU A 105 -1.45 -12.27 18.58
N SER A 106 -0.46 -11.40 18.77
CA SER A 106 0.74 -11.53 19.62
C SER A 106 1.98 -12.32 19.14
N TYR A 107 3.13 -11.73 19.50
CA TYR A 107 4.51 -12.12 19.21
C TYR A 107 4.95 -13.41 19.94
N GLU A 108 5.82 -14.17 19.25
CA GLU A 108 6.71 -15.26 19.69
C GLU A 108 6.09 -16.56 20.23
N ASN A 109 6.16 -17.65 19.44
CA ASN A 109 7.09 -18.77 19.70
C ASN A 109 7.15 -19.73 18.51
N GLU A 110 8.33 -20.28 18.22
CA GLU A 110 8.58 -21.23 17.13
C GLU A 110 7.78 -22.53 17.30
N THR A 111 7.02 -22.90 16.27
CA THR A 111 6.75 -24.31 15.93
C THR A 111 6.69 -24.44 14.42
N CYS A 112 7.74 -25.07 13.88
CA CYS A 112 7.86 -25.43 12.48
C CYS A 112 6.78 -26.48 12.13
N SER A 113 5.74 -26.04 11.42
CA SER A 113 4.88 -26.94 10.66
C SER A 113 5.23 -26.78 9.18
N VAL A 114 5.61 -27.89 8.57
CA VAL A 114 6.01 -27.97 7.15
C VAL A 114 4.77 -27.71 6.30
N VAL A 115 4.54 -26.46 5.94
CA VAL A 115 3.59 -26.08 4.89
C VAL A 115 4.35 -26.15 3.57
N THR A 116 3.96 -27.08 2.71
CA THR A 116 4.40 -27.09 1.32
C THR A 116 3.82 -25.86 0.62
N ASP A 117 4.59 -24.76 0.64
CA ASP A 117 4.22 -23.46 0.11
C ASP A 117 4.22 -23.50 -1.43
N ASN A 118 3.14 -24.04 -2.02
CA ASN A 118 2.93 -23.99 -3.46
C ASN A 118 2.60 -22.55 -3.85
N LYS A 119 3.61 -21.79 -4.32
CA LYS A 119 3.47 -20.41 -4.80
C LYS A 119 2.31 -20.22 -5.79
N ASP A 120 2.00 -21.25 -6.57
CA ASP A 120 0.90 -21.25 -7.53
C ASP A 120 -0.48 -21.22 -6.86
N GLU A 121 -0.66 -21.92 -5.73
CA GLU A 121 -1.92 -21.93 -4.98
C GLU A 121 -2.16 -20.59 -4.27
N ARG A 122 -1.12 -20.01 -3.68
CA ARG A 122 -1.18 -18.66 -3.07
C ARG A 122 -1.52 -17.59 -4.11
N SER A 123 -0.91 -17.69 -5.30
CA SER A 123 -1.20 -16.76 -6.40
C SER A 123 -2.65 -16.88 -6.86
N ARG A 124 -3.18 -18.10 -6.99
CA ARG A 124 -4.59 -18.34 -7.36
C ARG A 124 -5.56 -17.82 -6.31
N PHE A 125 -5.26 -17.99 -5.02
CA PHE A 125 -6.08 -17.44 -3.94
C PHE A 125 -6.12 -15.91 -3.99
N ASN A 126 -4.97 -15.26 -4.18
CA ASN A 126 -4.91 -13.80 -4.29
C ASN A 126 -5.74 -13.26 -5.47
N VAL A 127 -5.72 -13.96 -6.63
CA VAL A 127 -6.55 -13.61 -7.78
C VAL A 127 -8.04 -13.73 -7.46
N ALA A 128 -8.46 -14.83 -6.83
CA ALA A 128 -9.86 -15.01 -6.45
C ALA A 128 -10.33 -13.95 -5.43
N VAL A 129 -9.47 -13.57 -4.47
CA VAL A 129 -9.78 -12.49 -3.52
C VAL A 129 -9.92 -11.14 -4.24
N LEU A 130 -9.08 -10.86 -5.23
CA LEU A 130 -9.16 -9.64 -6.05
C LEU A 130 -10.45 -9.57 -6.86
N GLU A 131 -10.85 -10.68 -7.48
CA GLU A 131 -12.11 -10.79 -8.22
C GLU A 131 -13.31 -10.58 -7.28
N ALA A 132 -13.34 -11.32 -6.17
CA ALA A 132 -14.39 -11.19 -5.16
C ALA A 132 -14.45 -9.78 -4.55
N TYR A 133 -13.31 -9.10 -4.42
CA TYR A 133 -13.24 -7.71 -3.96
C TYR A 133 -14.02 -6.77 -4.89
N HIS A 134 -13.81 -6.87 -6.20
CA HIS A 134 -14.54 -6.05 -7.17
C HIS A 134 -16.03 -6.37 -7.25
N GLU A 135 -16.42 -7.62 -6.96
CA GLU A 135 -17.84 -8.00 -6.87
C GLU A 135 -18.51 -7.50 -5.58
N THR A 136 -17.77 -7.47 -4.48
CA THR A 136 -18.28 -7.07 -3.15
C THR A 136 -18.36 -5.54 -3.02
N ASP A 137 -17.39 -4.82 -3.58
CA ASP A 137 -17.28 -3.38 -3.45
C ASP A 137 -18.25 -2.63 -4.37
N SER A 138 -19.46 -2.40 -3.89
CA SER A 138 -20.53 -1.69 -4.60
C SER A 138 -20.39 -0.16 -4.63
N ARG A 139 -19.39 0.41 -3.96
CA ARG A 139 -19.18 1.86 -3.91
C ARG A 139 -18.75 2.40 -5.27
N LYS A 140 -19.22 3.59 -5.60
CA LYS A 140 -18.79 4.30 -6.80
C LYS A 140 -17.37 4.84 -6.63
N PRO A 141 -16.62 5.08 -7.71
CA PRO A 141 -15.26 5.64 -7.64
C PRO A 141 -15.16 6.89 -6.77
N GLU A 142 -16.13 7.81 -6.87
CA GLU A 142 -16.18 9.07 -6.10
C GLU A 142 -16.40 8.92 -4.59
N GLU A 143 -16.79 7.72 -4.14
CA GLU A 143 -17.00 7.40 -2.72
C GLU A 143 -15.76 6.73 -2.10
N LYS A 144 -14.79 6.32 -2.91
CA LYS A 144 -13.62 5.57 -2.45
C LYS A 144 -12.51 6.51 -2.00
N VAL A 145 -12.08 6.36 -0.76
CA VAL A 145 -10.88 7.03 -0.24
C VAL A 145 -9.64 6.44 -0.91
N LEU A 146 -8.70 7.31 -1.30
CA LEU A 146 -7.43 6.90 -1.91
C LEU A 146 -6.73 5.83 -1.08
N LYS A 147 -6.34 4.74 -1.74
CA LYS A 147 -5.55 3.65 -1.17
C LYS A 147 -4.11 3.74 -1.63
N PHE A 148 -3.19 3.48 -0.72
CA PHE A 148 -1.77 3.58 -1.03
C PHE A 148 -0.93 2.51 -0.34
N ARG A 149 0.26 2.31 -0.89
CA ARG A 149 1.36 1.59 -0.25
C ARG A 149 2.64 2.39 -0.30
N VAL A 150 3.55 2.08 0.60
CA VAL A 150 4.92 2.57 0.57
C VAL A 150 5.86 1.41 0.22
N THR A 151 6.72 1.63 -0.76
CA THR A 151 7.78 0.69 -1.14
C THR A 151 9.12 1.35 -0.86
N CYS A 152 9.92 0.74 0.02
CA CYS A 152 11.26 1.21 0.32
C CYS A 152 12.31 0.37 -0.41
N ILE A 153 13.11 1.02 -1.25
CA ILE A 153 14.32 0.48 -1.86
C ILE A 153 15.48 1.15 -1.14
N ARG A 154 16.35 0.39 -0.48
CA ARG A 154 17.54 0.93 0.18
C ARG A 154 18.81 0.27 -0.31
N ASN A 155 19.86 1.06 -0.44
CA ASN A 155 21.24 0.62 -0.63
C ASN A 155 22.10 1.21 0.50
N GLY A 156 23.14 0.49 0.92
CA GLY A 156 24.03 0.89 2.01
C GLY A 156 23.64 0.33 3.36
N LYS A 157 24.40 0.74 4.39
CA LYS A 157 24.20 0.29 5.76
C LYS A 157 23.28 1.26 6.50
N HIS A 158 22.17 0.73 7.02
CA HIS A 158 21.17 1.49 7.78
C HIS A 158 20.85 0.75 9.08
N CYS A 159 20.45 1.47 10.12
CA CYS A 159 20.00 0.88 11.39
C CYS A 159 18.54 0.38 11.35
N PHE A 160 17.89 0.42 10.18
CA PHE A 160 16.51 0.00 9.96
C PHE A 160 16.38 -0.89 8.71
N GLY A 161 15.36 -1.75 8.70
CA GLY A 161 14.93 -2.51 7.53
C GLY A 161 14.08 -1.69 6.57
N SER A 162 13.94 -2.16 5.32
CA SER A 162 13.07 -1.50 4.34
C SER A 162 11.60 -1.50 4.78
N GLN A 163 11.18 -2.55 5.49
CA GLN A 163 9.83 -2.67 6.03
C GLN A 163 9.59 -1.65 7.16
N ASP A 164 10.56 -1.45 8.05
CA ASP A 164 10.48 -0.44 9.12
C ASP A 164 10.33 0.96 8.52
N ALA A 165 11.18 1.29 7.55
CA ALA A 165 11.14 2.58 6.87
C ALA A 165 9.79 2.81 6.17
N ALA A 166 9.28 1.80 5.45
CA ALA A 166 7.97 1.86 4.80
C ALA A 166 6.82 1.99 5.81
N TYR A 167 6.89 1.29 6.95
CA TYR A 167 5.91 1.34 8.02
C TYR A 167 5.81 2.75 8.63
N HIS A 168 6.94 3.32 9.05
CA HIS A 168 6.96 4.64 9.70
C HIS A 168 6.63 5.78 8.73
N VAL A 169 7.11 5.72 7.49
CA VAL A 169 6.77 6.69 6.45
C VAL A 169 5.30 6.57 6.07
N GLY A 170 4.80 5.35 5.89
CA GLY A 170 3.39 5.07 5.60
C GLY A 170 2.46 5.60 6.69
N GLY A 171 2.78 5.34 7.96
CA GLY A 171 2.05 5.89 9.11
C GLY A 171 2.00 7.41 9.08
N ARG A 172 3.15 8.07 8.84
CA ARG A 172 3.19 9.53 8.74
C ARG A 172 2.33 10.07 7.59
N ILE A 173 2.31 9.41 6.44
CA ILE A 173 1.47 9.80 5.29
C ILE A 173 -0.02 9.61 5.61
N GLN A 174 -0.37 8.49 6.23
CA GLN A 174 -1.72 8.21 6.70
C GLN A 174 -2.20 9.25 7.72
N ASP A 175 -1.36 9.66 8.67
CA ASP A 175 -1.70 10.69 9.65
C ASP A 175 -1.93 12.06 8.99
N MET A 176 -1.16 12.38 7.95
CA MET A 176 -1.24 13.66 7.24
C MET A 176 -2.43 13.76 6.27
N PHE A 177 -2.79 12.66 5.62
CA PHE A 177 -3.76 12.69 4.52
C PHE A 177 -4.98 11.79 4.72
N HIS A 178 -4.99 10.98 5.78
CA HIS A 178 -6.07 10.03 6.09
C HIS A 178 -6.39 9.08 4.93
N TRP A 179 -5.35 8.57 4.27
CA TRP A 179 -5.48 7.54 3.23
C TRP A 179 -5.53 6.14 3.83
N ILE A 180 -6.02 5.19 3.04
CA ILE A 180 -6.08 3.79 3.45
C ILE A 180 -4.80 3.09 3.02
N VAL A 181 -4.09 2.48 3.97
CA VAL A 181 -2.92 1.65 3.66
C VAL A 181 -3.39 0.29 3.14
N ASP A 182 -2.97 -0.07 1.93
CA ASP A 182 -3.27 -1.37 1.32
C ASP A 182 -2.08 -1.88 0.51
N LEU A 183 -1.56 -3.07 0.83
CA LEU A 183 -0.38 -3.62 0.16
C LEU A 183 -0.71 -4.31 -1.17
N ASN A 184 -1.98 -4.68 -1.37
CA ASN A 184 -2.45 -5.50 -2.49
C ASN A 184 -3.39 -4.73 -3.44
N LEU A 185 -4.31 -3.94 -2.88
CA LEU A 185 -5.34 -3.18 -3.57
C LEU A 185 -5.11 -1.67 -3.37
N TYR A 186 -4.09 -1.12 -4.01
CA TYR A 186 -3.72 0.30 -3.89
C TYR A 186 -3.92 1.04 -5.21
N ASP A 187 -4.23 2.33 -5.10
CA ASP A 187 -4.29 3.24 -6.24
C ASP A 187 -2.92 3.89 -6.48
N LEU A 188 -2.21 4.23 -5.40
CA LEU A 188 -0.96 4.98 -5.42
C LEU A 188 0.19 4.20 -4.76
N GLU A 189 1.36 4.13 -5.41
CA GLU A 189 2.58 3.55 -4.82
C GLU A 189 3.62 4.65 -4.55
N ILE A 190 3.95 4.84 -3.28
CA ILE A 190 4.96 5.80 -2.87
C ILE A 190 6.29 5.07 -2.76
N VAL A 191 7.19 5.32 -3.70
CA VAL A 191 8.50 4.69 -3.73
C VAL A 191 9.53 5.58 -3.04
N MET A 192 10.06 5.10 -1.93
CA MET A 192 11.20 5.69 -1.24
C MET A 192 12.47 4.98 -1.68
N ASN A 193 13.41 5.70 -2.27
CA ASN A 193 14.71 5.19 -2.70
C ASN A 193 15.82 5.82 -1.87
N ILE A 194 16.38 5.06 -0.92
CA ILE A 194 17.46 5.49 -0.03
C ILE A 194 18.78 4.99 -0.61
N ARG A 195 19.70 5.90 -0.90
CA ARG A 195 21.04 5.58 -1.41
C ARG A 195 22.07 6.23 -0.51
N GLU A 196 23.07 5.44 -0.12
CA GLU A 196 24.35 5.95 0.37
C GLU A 196 25.16 6.38 -0.86
N GLU A 197 25.82 7.54 -0.80
CA GLU A 197 26.76 7.98 -1.86
C GLU A 197 28.03 7.13 -1.85
#